data_AF-A0A7C3MPH9-F1
#
_entry.id   AF-A0A7C3MPH9-F1
#
_cell.length_a   1.000
_cell.length_b   1.000
_cell.length_c   1.000
_cell.angle_alpha   90.00
_cell.angle_beta   90.00
_cell.angle_gamma   90.00
#
_symmetry.space_group_name_H-M   'P 1'
#
loop_
_entity.id
_entity.type
_entity.pdbx_description
1 polymer ?
#
loop_
_entity_poly.entity_id
_entity_poly.type
_entity_poly.pdbx_seq_one_letter_code
_entity_poly.pdbx_strand_id
1 'polypeptide(L)'
;MRRGISILLTTIIFLLLLFTFTFAHSFPITKIHIMPPHEKLLEKKVEIPKIPEVTPESIPQGTRIYGTIEKAQGIGKAIVIPVEFTDKPKQPDDVIPSNYFNILFNSEGADWSTINPYNVGSVREFYLENSYNQFDITATILPWYTAKYTYTTYINDGDYGFSGGVFVLVSEVLQNAVNNGYDLRNYDVIFIIHSGQGAEWTGDTNDIWSHASAVYVTINGQRVPVRYTIQPEYMLDYDSLGNPVIVPQTVGVFVHEMGHAFGKLPDLYDRDYSSLGLGRWSLMAGGSWNGPTGPGGYSIGGGPSHFDAWSKIQLGWVTPIVPKDNLTNVTIPPVEKEPVVYKLWTDGEEGPQYFLLENRQAIGFDRFLRGFGLLIYHVDEKMRNYQNDVEWYPGLDPT
;
A
#
# COMPACT_ATOMS: atom_id res chain seq x y z
N MET A 1 27.86 2.41 -63.60
CA MET A 1 27.29 1.56 -62.53
C MET A 1 28.05 1.78 -61.22
N ARG A 2 27.84 2.92 -60.54
CA ARG A 2 28.33 3.21 -59.17
C ARG A 2 27.58 4.43 -58.62
N ARG A 3 26.25 4.32 -58.55
CA ARG A 3 25.33 5.27 -57.89
C ARG A 3 24.09 4.46 -57.53
N GLY A 4 23.99 4.01 -56.29
CA GLY A 4 22.86 3.16 -55.88
C GLY A 4 22.95 2.51 -54.50
N ILE A 5 24.07 2.64 -53.77
CA ILE A 5 24.24 1.98 -52.46
C ILE A 5 24.36 2.99 -51.29
N SER A 6 24.54 4.29 -51.56
CA SER A 6 24.71 5.29 -50.50
C SER A 6 23.41 5.96 -50.01
N ILE A 7 22.26 5.65 -50.62
CA ILE A 7 20.96 6.24 -50.21
C ILE A 7 20.16 5.25 -49.34
N LEU A 8 20.42 3.94 -49.43
CA LEU A 8 19.70 2.95 -48.62
C LEU A 8 20.17 2.86 -47.17
N LEU A 9 21.45 3.16 -46.88
CA LEU A 9 21.95 3.16 -45.49
C LEU A 9 21.52 4.40 -44.69
N THR A 10 21.33 5.55 -45.35
CA THR A 10 20.93 6.78 -44.66
C THR A 10 19.44 6.82 -44.35
N THR A 11 18.60 6.11 -45.12
CA THR A 11 17.16 5.98 -44.81
C THR A 11 16.87 4.91 -43.76
N ILE A 12 17.74 3.89 -43.60
CA ILE A 12 17.62 2.87 -42.56
C ILE A 12 18.15 3.35 -41.20
N ILE A 13 19.17 4.23 -41.19
CA ILE A 13 19.65 4.85 -39.94
C ILE A 13 18.70 5.96 -39.45
N PHE A 14 17.83 6.51 -40.32
CA PHE A 14 16.79 7.47 -39.92
C PHE A 14 15.46 6.83 -39.50
N LEU A 15 15.26 5.53 -39.74
CA LEU A 15 14.11 4.76 -39.22
C LEU A 15 14.41 4.03 -37.90
N LEU A 16 15.65 4.12 -37.42
CA LEU A 16 16.12 3.60 -36.13
C LEU A 16 16.39 4.73 -35.12
N LEU A 17 15.87 5.94 -35.37
CA LEU A 17 15.39 6.75 -34.25
C LEU A 17 14.15 6.04 -33.72
N LEU A 18 14.39 5.05 -32.86
CA LEU A 18 13.39 4.58 -31.92
C LEU A 18 12.67 5.82 -31.39
N PHE A 19 11.34 5.80 -31.44
CA PHE A 19 10.54 6.63 -30.55
C PHE A 19 11.02 6.30 -29.12
N THR A 20 12.00 7.04 -28.60
CA THR A 20 12.20 7.13 -27.17
C THR A 20 11.02 7.96 -26.69
N PHE A 21 9.89 7.30 -26.44
CA PHE A 21 8.85 7.85 -25.59
C PHE A 21 9.50 8.05 -24.24
N THR A 22 10.03 9.25 -23.98
CA THR A 22 10.54 9.57 -22.68
C THR A 22 9.35 9.98 -21.83
N PHE A 23 8.90 9.09 -20.97
CA PHE A 23 7.97 9.43 -19.89
C PHE A 23 8.61 10.29 -18.79
N ALA A 24 9.91 10.58 -18.93
CA ALA A 24 10.63 11.58 -18.17
C ALA A 24 9.76 12.84 -18.03
N HIS A 25 9.69 13.38 -16.81
CA HIS A 25 8.91 14.56 -16.40
C HIS A 25 7.42 14.32 -16.05
N SER A 26 6.94 13.07 -16.05
CA SER A 26 5.65 12.76 -15.39
C SER A 26 5.91 12.46 -13.91
N PHE A 27 5.41 13.30 -13.02
CA PHE A 27 5.67 13.20 -11.59
C PHE A 27 4.39 13.02 -10.78
N PRO A 28 4.46 12.40 -9.59
CA PRO A 28 3.35 12.39 -8.66
C PRO A 28 3.02 13.81 -8.22
N ILE A 29 1.75 14.06 -7.87
CA ILE A 29 1.34 15.39 -7.35
C ILE A 29 1.35 15.45 -5.81
N THR A 30 1.46 14.30 -5.15
CA THR A 30 1.63 14.18 -3.69
C THR A 30 2.83 13.31 -3.36
N LYS A 31 3.27 13.35 -2.11
CA LYS A 31 4.25 12.39 -1.59
C LYS A 31 3.84 10.96 -1.92
N ILE A 32 4.82 10.17 -2.38
CA ILE A 32 4.66 8.75 -2.61
C ILE A 32 4.86 8.05 -1.27
N HIS A 33 3.91 7.21 -0.91
CA HIS A 33 4.04 6.21 0.13
C HIS A 33 4.25 4.87 -0.54
N ILE A 34 5.24 4.10 -0.11
CA ILE A 34 5.56 2.83 -0.74
C ILE A 34 5.40 1.70 0.27
N MET A 35 4.89 0.57 -0.20
CA MET A 35 4.77 -0.64 0.58
C MET A 35 6.13 -1.00 1.22
N PRO A 36 6.19 -1.34 2.52
CA PRO A 36 7.43 -1.83 3.13
C PRO A 36 7.96 -3.05 2.37
N PRO A 37 9.29 -3.14 2.15
CA PRO A 37 9.87 -4.32 1.52
C PRO A 37 9.54 -5.58 2.32
N HIS A 38 9.26 -6.68 1.63
CA HIS A 38 9.07 -7.98 2.27
C HIS A 38 10.33 -8.40 3.04
N GLU A 39 10.19 -9.17 4.12
CA GLU A 39 11.31 -9.51 5.01
C GLU A 39 12.48 -10.19 4.31
N LYS A 40 12.21 -10.97 3.25
CA LYS A 40 13.26 -11.57 2.41
C LYS A 40 14.15 -10.56 1.70
N LEU A 41 13.66 -9.35 1.43
CA LEU A 41 14.42 -8.25 0.86
C LEU A 41 15.21 -7.51 1.94
N LEU A 42 14.64 -7.38 3.14
CA LEU A 42 15.34 -6.86 4.33
C LEU A 42 16.56 -7.72 4.68
N GLU A 43 16.41 -9.05 4.69
CA GLU A 43 17.51 -9.99 4.93
C GLU A 43 18.64 -9.85 3.90
N LYS A 44 18.29 -9.51 2.66
CA LYS A 44 19.22 -9.26 1.55
C LYS A 44 19.75 -7.83 1.50
N LYS A 45 19.24 -6.93 2.35
CA LYS A 45 19.55 -5.49 2.34
C LYS A 45 19.38 -4.85 0.96
N VAL A 46 18.32 -5.21 0.25
CA VAL A 46 17.95 -4.55 -1.01
C VAL A 46 17.68 -3.08 -0.72
N GLU A 47 18.27 -2.16 -1.47
CA GLU A 47 18.01 -0.73 -1.26
C GLU A 47 16.55 -0.38 -1.56
N ILE A 48 15.90 0.35 -0.65
CA ILE A 48 14.54 0.89 -0.88
C ILE A 48 14.61 1.89 -2.05
N PRO A 49 13.57 1.96 -2.91
CA PRO A 49 13.49 2.95 -3.95
C PRO A 49 13.72 4.36 -3.42
N LYS A 50 14.57 5.12 -4.12
CA LYS A 50 14.71 6.55 -3.85
C LYS A 50 13.46 7.23 -4.38
N ILE A 51 12.62 7.68 -3.46
CA ILE A 51 11.38 8.36 -3.83
C ILE A 51 11.71 9.69 -4.51
N PRO A 52 11.23 9.94 -5.74
CA PRO A 52 11.46 11.21 -6.41
C PRO A 52 10.94 12.36 -5.55
N GLU A 53 11.71 13.44 -5.47
CA GLU A 53 11.26 14.66 -4.80
C GLU A 53 9.97 15.14 -5.47
N VAL A 54 8.97 15.42 -4.64
CA VAL A 54 7.67 15.88 -5.11
C VAL A 54 7.81 17.37 -5.39
N THR A 55 8.06 17.72 -6.65
CA THR A 55 7.89 19.09 -7.16
C THR A 55 6.73 19.15 -8.14
N PRO A 56 5.46 19.05 -7.70
CA PRO A 56 4.35 19.34 -8.58
C PRO A 56 4.38 20.84 -8.89
N GLU A 57 3.89 21.22 -10.07
CA GLU A 57 3.22 22.51 -10.24
C GLU A 57 2.31 22.68 -9.02
N SER A 58 2.67 23.59 -8.11
CA SER A 58 2.10 23.67 -6.76
C SER A 58 0.60 23.45 -6.81
N ILE A 59 0.10 22.33 -6.27
CA ILE A 59 -1.34 22.14 -6.10
C ILE A 59 -1.82 23.38 -5.36
N PRO A 60 -2.74 24.19 -5.94
CA PRO A 60 -3.15 25.43 -5.29
C PRO A 60 -3.63 25.12 -3.87
N GLN A 61 -3.21 25.95 -2.91
CA GLN A 61 -3.59 25.76 -1.51
C GLN A 61 -5.11 25.65 -1.38
N GLY A 62 -5.59 24.61 -0.69
CA GLY A 62 -7.01 24.34 -0.52
C GLY A 62 -7.66 23.52 -1.65
N THR A 63 -6.89 23.08 -2.65
CA THR A 63 -7.42 22.13 -3.66
C THR A 63 -7.75 20.79 -2.98
N ARG A 64 -9.00 20.35 -3.16
CA ARG A 64 -9.45 19.03 -2.71
C ARG A 64 -8.85 17.93 -3.59
N ILE A 65 -8.24 16.93 -2.97
CA ILE A 65 -7.80 15.70 -3.63
C ILE A 65 -8.88 14.63 -3.43
N TYR A 66 -9.39 14.08 -4.54
CA TYR A 66 -10.40 13.01 -4.51
C TYR A 66 -9.74 11.64 -4.33
N GLY A 67 -10.52 10.59 -4.06
CA GLY A 67 -9.97 9.29 -3.69
C GLY A 67 -9.32 9.30 -2.30
N THR A 68 -9.87 10.13 -1.40
CA THR A 68 -9.45 10.19 0.01
C THR A 68 -10.65 9.95 0.92
N ILE A 69 -10.41 9.25 2.03
CA ILE A 69 -11.43 9.00 3.05
C ILE A 69 -11.42 10.15 4.04
N GLU A 70 -12.43 11.03 3.95
CA GLU A 70 -12.55 12.20 4.84
C GLU A 70 -12.93 11.81 6.27
N LYS A 71 -13.70 10.74 6.41
CA LYS A 71 -14.19 10.22 7.69
C LYS A 71 -14.09 8.71 7.69
N ALA A 72 -13.33 8.15 8.63
CA ALA A 72 -13.22 6.70 8.82
C ALA A 72 -14.45 6.13 9.57
N GLN A 73 -15.66 6.51 9.14
CA GLN A 73 -16.92 6.04 9.70
C GLN A 73 -17.96 5.88 8.58
N GLY A 74 -18.89 4.94 8.74
CA GLY A 74 -19.91 4.63 7.74
C GLY A 74 -19.37 3.75 6.61
N ILE A 75 -19.89 3.92 5.40
CA ILE A 75 -19.54 3.11 4.23
C ILE A 75 -18.64 3.92 3.30
N GLY A 76 -17.40 3.48 3.11
CA GLY A 76 -16.53 3.95 2.05
C GLY A 76 -16.81 3.23 0.72
N LYS A 77 -16.65 3.96 -0.38
CA LYS A 77 -16.77 3.43 -1.75
C LYS A 77 -15.41 3.32 -2.39
N ALA A 78 -15.03 2.11 -2.75
CA ALA A 78 -13.85 1.81 -3.53
C ALA A 78 -14.19 1.52 -4.99
N ILE A 79 -13.26 1.82 -5.90
CA ILE A 79 -13.23 1.28 -7.25
C ILE A 79 -11.90 0.55 -7.43
N VAL A 80 -11.95 -0.64 -8.02
CA VAL A 80 -10.78 -1.48 -8.29
C VAL A 80 -10.65 -1.63 -9.80
N ILE A 81 -9.51 -1.24 -10.35
CA ILE A 81 -9.26 -1.15 -11.78
C ILE A 81 -8.06 -2.05 -12.13
N PRO A 82 -8.30 -3.31 -12.52
CA PRO A 82 -7.24 -4.19 -13.00
C PRO A 82 -6.69 -3.73 -14.36
N VAL A 83 -5.37 -3.77 -14.54
CA VAL A 83 -4.68 -3.41 -15.77
C VAL A 83 -3.69 -4.50 -16.18
N GLU A 84 -3.73 -4.89 -17.45
CA GLU A 84 -2.81 -5.84 -18.06
C GLU A 84 -2.08 -5.24 -19.27
N PHE A 85 -1.07 -5.94 -19.77
CA PHE A 85 -0.23 -5.47 -20.86
C PHE A 85 -0.07 -6.55 -21.91
N THR A 86 0.17 -6.14 -23.16
CA THR A 86 0.34 -7.10 -24.27
C THR A 86 1.55 -8.02 -24.11
N ASP A 87 2.60 -7.59 -23.40
CA ASP A 87 3.80 -8.38 -23.06
C ASP A 87 3.77 -8.96 -21.63
N LYS A 88 2.78 -8.60 -20.82
CA LYS A 88 2.58 -9.08 -19.46
C LYS A 88 1.07 -9.18 -19.21
N PRO A 89 0.38 -10.21 -19.75
CA PRO A 89 -1.07 -10.37 -19.58
C PRO A 89 -1.41 -10.78 -18.15
N LYS A 90 -2.69 -10.63 -17.77
CA LYS A 90 -3.21 -11.16 -16.50
C LYS A 90 -3.02 -12.69 -16.41
N GLN A 91 -3.04 -13.23 -15.20
CA GLN A 91 -3.03 -14.67 -15.03
C GLN A 91 -4.30 -15.32 -15.62
N PRO A 92 -4.19 -16.54 -16.16
CA PRO A 92 -5.36 -17.26 -16.64
C PRO A 92 -6.28 -17.67 -15.49
N ASP A 93 -7.56 -17.86 -15.80
CA ASP A 93 -8.63 -18.04 -14.80
C ASP A 93 -8.51 -19.33 -13.97
N ASP A 94 -7.76 -20.33 -14.44
CA ASP A 94 -7.44 -21.55 -13.69
C ASP A 94 -6.30 -21.37 -12.68
N VAL A 95 -5.53 -20.28 -12.79
CA VAL A 95 -4.50 -19.88 -11.82
C VAL A 95 -5.05 -18.85 -10.85
N ILE A 96 -5.63 -17.77 -11.36
CA ILE A 96 -6.28 -16.71 -10.56
C ILE A 96 -7.70 -16.52 -11.10
N PRO A 97 -8.73 -17.03 -10.39
CA PRO A 97 -10.11 -16.90 -10.82
C PRO A 97 -10.51 -15.45 -11.02
N SER A 98 -11.25 -15.16 -12.09
CA SER A 98 -11.70 -13.80 -12.43
C SER A 98 -12.50 -13.09 -11.31
N ASN A 99 -13.11 -13.84 -10.39
CA ASN A 99 -13.84 -13.30 -9.24
C ASN A 99 -12.98 -13.16 -7.96
N TYR A 100 -11.69 -13.53 -7.99
CA TYR A 100 -10.81 -13.50 -6.82
C TYR A 100 -10.78 -12.13 -6.15
N PHE A 101 -10.52 -11.06 -6.92
CA PHE A 101 -10.49 -9.70 -6.36
C PHE A 101 -11.86 -9.24 -5.87
N ASN A 102 -12.97 -9.66 -6.48
CA ASN A 102 -14.28 -9.37 -5.92
C ASN A 102 -14.45 -10.00 -4.53
N ILE A 103 -14.01 -11.24 -4.34
CA ILE A 103 -14.03 -11.91 -3.05
C ILE A 103 -13.09 -11.19 -2.06
N LEU A 104 -11.86 -10.90 -2.47
CA LEU A 104 -10.85 -10.25 -1.64
C LEU A 104 -11.28 -8.87 -1.13
N PHE A 105 -12.02 -8.11 -1.93
CA PHE A 105 -12.46 -6.77 -1.53
C PHE A 105 -13.81 -6.75 -0.82
N ASN A 106 -14.77 -7.60 -1.19
CA ASN A 106 -16.18 -7.44 -0.77
C ASN A 106 -16.73 -8.51 0.18
N SER A 107 -16.06 -9.66 0.31
CA SER A 107 -16.62 -10.78 1.07
C SER A 107 -16.58 -10.58 2.59
N GLU A 108 -17.47 -11.28 3.28
CA GLU A 108 -17.46 -11.46 4.74
C GLU A 108 -17.71 -12.95 4.99
N GLY A 109 -16.88 -13.59 5.81
CA GLY A 109 -16.96 -15.02 6.11
C GLY A 109 -16.62 -15.95 4.93
N ALA A 110 -15.82 -15.48 3.97
CA ALA A 110 -15.37 -16.33 2.87
C ALA A 110 -14.47 -17.48 3.37
N ASP A 111 -14.60 -18.66 2.76
CA ASP A 111 -13.73 -19.79 3.07
C ASP A 111 -12.36 -19.66 2.40
N TRP A 112 -11.47 -18.93 3.06
CA TRP A 112 -10.12 -18.71 2.55
C TRP A 112 -9.29 -19.98 2.44
N SER A 113 -9.63 -21.06 3.17
CA SER A 113 -8.91 -22.33 3.04
C SER A 113 -9.02 -22.96 1.65
N THR A 114 -10.09 -22.64 0.91
CA THR A 114 -10.32 -23.11 -0.46
C THR A 114 -10.01 -22.04 -1.51
N ILE A 115 -10.19 -20.76 -1.19
CA ILE A 115 -9.95 -19.64 -2.13
C ILE A 115 -8.46 -19.31 -2.25
N ASN A 116 -7.78 -19.12 -1.12
CA ASN A 116 -6.34 -18.85 -1.04
C ASN A 116 -5.89 -19.18 0.40
N PRO A 117 -5.29 -20.37 0.63
CA PRO A 117 -4.97 -20.85 1.98
C PRO A 117 -3.94 -19.98 2.72
N TYR A 118 -3.33 -19.04 2.01
CA TYR A 118 -2.39 -18.09 2.57
C TYR A 118 -3.04 -16.78 3.00
N ASN A 119 -4.35 -16.63 2.85
CA ASN A 119 -5.12 -15.45 3.21
C ASN A 119 -6.15 -15.78 4.29
N VAL A 120 -6.59 -14.78 5.06
CA VAL A 120 -7.41 -15.03 6.25
C VAL A 120 -8.67 -14.20 6.39
N GLY A 121 -8.80 -13.21 5.52
CA GLY A 121 -9.92 -12.30 5.51
C GLY A 121 -9.85 -11.37 4.30
N SER A 122 -10.96 -10.74 4.00
CA SER A 122 -11.07 -9.72 2.96
C SER A 122 -10.61 -8.35 3.45
N VAL A 123 -10.42 -7.40 2.52
CA VAL A 123 -10.21 -5.98 2.82
C VAL A 123 -11.37 -5.46 3.68
N ARG A 124 -12.60 -5.82 3.34
CA ARG A 124 -13.79 -5.43 4.09
C ARG A 124 -13.78 -5.93 5.53
N GLU A 125 -13.49 -7.20 5.75
CA GLU A 125 -13.40 -7.80 7.08
C GLU A 125 -12.30 -7.16 7.93
N PHE A 126 -11.15 -6.86 7.31
CA PHE A 126 -10.04 -6.20 7.99
C PHE A 126 -10.46 -4.84 8.58
N TYR A 127 -11.15 -4.02 7.78
CA TYR A 127 -11.60 -2.70 8.20
C TYR A 127 -12.79 -2.76 9.17
N LEU A 128 -13.72 -3.70 9.01
CA LEU A 128 -14.79 -3.93 9.99
C LEU A 128 -14.20 -4.32 11.35
N GLU A 129 -13.23 -5.24 11.38
CA GLU A 129 -12.57 -5.68 12.62
C GLU A 129 -11.79 -4.53 13.27
N ASN A 130 -10.93 -3.84 12.51
CA ASN A 130 -10.05 -2.80 13.05
C ASN A 130 -10.80 -1.55 13.54
N SER A 131 -11.95 -1.27 12.94
CA SER A 131 -12.79 -0.10 13.26
C SER A 131 -13.88 -0.38 14.28
N TYR A 132 -13.99 -1.60 14.81
CA TYR A 132 -15.10 -2.01 15.68
C TYR A 132 -16.47 -1.82 15.01
N ASN A 133 -16.56 -2.18 13.73
CA ASN A 133 -17.72 -1.99 12.85
C ASN A 133 -18.12 -0.52 12.60
N GLN A 134 -17.25 0.44 12.92
CA GLN A 134 -17.53 1.85 12.65
C GLN A 134 -17.35 2.20 11.18
N PHE A 135 -16.52 1.47 10.44
CA PHE A 135 -16.19 1.69 9.05
C PHE A 135 -16.30 0.40 8.23
N ASP A 136 -17.08 0.48 7.16
CA ASP A 136 -17.26 -0.57 6.15
C ASP A 136 -16.74 -0.04 4.80
N ILE A 137 -16.37 -0.94 3.90
CA ILE A 137 -15.91 -0.62 2.55
C ILE A 137 -16.62 -1.52 1.54
N THR A 138 -17.07 -0.91 0.45
CA THR A 138 -17.65 -1.62 -0.70
C THR A 138 -16.88 -1.26 -1.96
N ALA A 139 -16.49 -2.26 -2.74
CA ALA A 139 -15.67 -2.09 -3.93
C ALA A 139 -16.41 -2.45 -5.21
N THR A 140 -16.40 -1.54 -6.19
CA THR A 140 -16.77 -1.83 -7.57
C THR A 140 -15.55 -2.37 -8.31
N ILE A 141 -15.60 -3.63 -8.76
CA ILE A 141 -14.51 -4.24 -9.55
C ILE A 141 -14.78 -4.01 -11.04
N LEU A 142 -13.85 -3.34 -11.72
CA LEU A 142 -13.93 -3.16 -13.17
C LEU A 142 -13.37 -4.37 -13.93
N PRO A 143 -13.77 -4.57 -15.20
CA PRO A 143 -13.06 -5.48 -16.10
C PRO A 143 -11.59 -5.07 -16.26
N TRP A 144 -10.75 -6.04 -16.62
CA TRP A 144 -9.36 -5.78 -16.98
C TRP A 144 -9.26 -4.81 -18.15
N TYR A 145 -8.40 -3.79 -17.99
CA TYR A 145 -8.02 -2.87 -19.04
C TYR A 145 -6.67 -3.27 -19.61
N THR A 146 -6.57 -3.44 -20.94
CA THR A 146 -5.26 -3.59 -21.59
C THR A 146 -4.64 -2.22 -21.84
N ALA A 147 -3.50 -1.95 -21.20
CA ALA A 147 -2.76 -0.72 -21.36
C ALA A 147 -2.32 -0.50 -22.82
N LYS A 148 -2.19 0.77 -23.20
CA LYS A 148 -1.83 1.19 -24.56
C LYS A 148 -0.44 0.74 -24.96
N TYR A 149 0.52 0.78 -24.04
CA TYR A 149 1.88 0.33 -24.27
C TYR A 149 2.18 -0.95 -23.50
N THR A 150 3.29 -1.60 -23.85
CA THR A 150 3.78 -2.76 -23.12
C THR A 150 4.21 -2.38 -21.71
N TYR A 151 4.19 -3.33 -20.78
CA TYR A 151 4.69 -3.17 -19.42
C TYR A 151 6.14 -2.67 -19.45
N THR A 152 6.96 -3.30 -20.30
CA THR A 152 8.36 -2.92 -20.52
C THR A 152 8.50 -1.47 -20.97
N THR A 153 7.56 -0.93 -21.76
CA THR A 153 7.62 0.48 -22.19
C THR A 153 7.42 1.42 -21.01
N TYR A 154 6.53 1.11 -20.05
CA TYR A 154 6.30 1.95 -18.88
C TYR A 154 7.41 1.81 -17.82
N ILE A 155 7.93 0.60 -17.56
CA ILE A 155 8.64 0.29 -16.30
C ILE A 155 10.11 -0.13 -16.49
N ASN A 156 10.62 -0.32 -17.71
CA ASN A 156 12.03 -0.66 -17.94
C ASN A 156 12.96 0.57 -17.76
N ASP A 157 12.81 1.26 -16.63
CA ASP A 157 13.57 2.44 -16.22
C ASP A 157 14.68 2.11 -15.20
N GLY A 158 14.67 0.90 -14.64
CA GLY A 158 15.61 0.50 -13.59
C GLY A 158 15.39 1.23 -12.26
N ASP A 159 14.21 1.83 -12.07
CA ASP A 159 13.83 2.63 -10.91
C ASP A 159 12.38 2.36 -10.50
N TYR A 160 11.93 1.11 -10.64
CA TYR A 160 10.64 0.61 -10.17
C TYR A 160 9.42 1.33 -10.77
N GLY A 161 9.61 1.99 -11.93
CA GLY A 161 8.61 2.84 -12.59
C GLY A 161 8.63 4.32 -12.16
N PHE A 162 9.45 4.70 -11.18
CA PHE A 162 9.48 6.05 -10.60
C PHE A 162 10.19 7.10 -11.47
N SER A 163 10.83 6.72 -12.58
CA SER A 163 11.35 7.68 -13.57
C SER A 163 10.26 8.34 -14.42
N GLY A 164 8.98 7.97 -14.22
CA GLY A 164 7.82 8.67 -14.74
C GLY A 164 6.76 7.76 -15.36
N GLY A 165 7.17 6.60 -15.86
CA GLY A 165 6.29 5.73 -16.64
C GLY A 165 5.12 5.17 -15.85
N VAL A 166 5.28 4.88 -14.55
CA VAL A 166 4.16 4.43 -13.71
C VAL A 166 3.08 5.50 -13.57
N PHE A 167 3.43 6.78 -13.50
CA PHE A 167 2.45 7.86 -13.39
C PHE A 167 1.69 8.09 -14.70
N VAL A 168 2.34 7.84 -15.85
CA VAL A 168 1.68 7.84 -17.16
C VAL A 168 0.69 6.69 -17.24
N LEU A 169 1.09 5.48 -16.84
CA LEU A 169 0.23 4.31 -16.77
C LEU A 169 -1.00 4.59 -15.89
N VAL A 170 -0.79 5.06 -14.65
CA VAL A 170 -1.89 5.36 -13.72
C VAL A 170 -2.84 6.40 -14.31
N SER A 171 -2.31 7.50 -14.87
CA SER A 171 -3.14 8.54 -15.49
C SER A 171 -3.97 7.98 -16.65
N GLU A 172 -3.40 7.08 -17.45
CA GLU A 172 -4.09 6.39 -18.54
C GLU A 172 -5.21 5.47 -18.04
N VAL A 173 -4.93 4.62 -17.05
CA VAL A 173 -5.90 3.69 -16.44
C VAL A 173 -7.07 4.45 -15.85
N LEU A 174 -6.79 5.50 -15.05
CA LEU A 174 -7.84 6.31 -14.44
C LEU A 174 -8.64 7.10 -15.49
N GLN A 175 -7.98 7.64 -16.52
CA GLN A 175 -8.67 8.32 -17.61
C GLN A 175 -9.54 7.35 -18.42
N ASN A 176 -9.11 6.10 -18.60
CA ASN A 176 -9.92 5.06 -19.24
C ASN A 176 -11.22 4.82 -18.45
N ALA A 177 -11.15 4.69 -17.12
CA ALA A 177 -12.33 4.56 -16.29
C ALA A 177 -13.28 5.77 -16.43
N VAL A 178 -12.75 7.00 -16.43
CA VAL A 178 -13.55 8.21 -16.66
C VAL A 178 -14.23 8.19 -18.03
N ASN A 179 -13.51 7.81 -19.09
CA ASN A 179 -14.05 7.72 -20.45
C ASN A 179 -15.15 6.66 -20.58
N ASN A 180 -15.15 5.65 -19.70
CA ASN A 180 -16.19 4.62 -19.61
C ASN A 180 -17.32 4.97 -18.64
N GLY A 181 -17.41 6.23 -18.19
CA GLY A 181 -18.53 6.74 -17.41
C GLY A 181 -18.37 6.66 -15.89
N TYR A 182 -17.20 6.27 -15.38
CA TYR A 182 -16.93 6.27 -13.95
C TYR A 182 -16.42 7.64 -13.50
N ASP A 183 -17.27 8.40 -12.80
CA ASP A 183 -16.83 9.64 -12.14
C ASP A 183 -16.06 9.32 -10.85
N LEU A 184 -14.73 9.40 -10.94
CA LEU A 184 -13.81 9.05 -9.85
C LEU A 184 -13.97 9.90 -8.59
N ARG A 185 -14.67 11.05 -8.67
CA ARG A 185 -14.98 11.89 -7.50
C ARG A 185 -15.99 11.24 -6.54
N ASN A 186 -16.67 10.19 -6.98
CA ASN A 186 -17.67 9.45 -6.19
C ASN A 186 -17.08 8.29 -5.37
N TYR A 187 -15.76 8.11 -5.41
CA TYR A 187 -15.05 7.04 -4.71
C TYR A 187 -14.08 7.63 -3.68
N ASP A 188 -14.06 7.01 -2.50
CA ASP A 188 -13.18 7.35 -1.39
C ASP A 188 -11.82 6.66 -1.52
N VAL A 189 -11.75 5.54 -2.26
CA VAL A 189 -10.52 4.79 -2.52
C VAL A 189 -10.49 4.29 -3.97
N ILE A 190 -9.32 4.35 -4.60
CA ILE A 190 -9.12 3.91 -5.98
C ILE A 190 -7.91 2.98 -6.00
N PHE A 191 -8.17 1.70 -6.28
CA PHE A 191 -7.16 0.67 -6.41
C PHE A 191 -6.87 0.39 -7.88
N ILE A 192 -5.59 0.27 -8.21
CA ILE A 192 -5.12 -0.22 -9.50
C ILE A 192 -4.40 -1.54 -9.24
N ILE A 193 -4.83 -2.60 -9.92
CA ILE A 193 -4.17 -3.90 -9.83
C ILE A 193 -3.43 -4.12 -11.13
N HIS A 194 -2.11 -4.16 -11.12
CA HIS A 194 -1.36 -4.45 -12.34
C HIS A 194 -1.05 -5.95 -12.44
N SER A 195 -1.14 -6.52 -13.64
CA SER A 195 -0.66 -7.86 -13.91
C SER A 195 0.84 -7.96 -13.63
N GLY A 196 1.29 -9.07 -13.04
CA GLY A 196 2.68 -9.28 -12.62
C GLY A 196 2.89 -9.24 -11.12
N GLN A 197 4.16 -9.18 -10.72
CA GLN A 197 4.62 -9.11 -9.34
C GLN A 197 5.00 -7.69 -8.95
N GLY A 198 4.98 -7.39 -7.66
CA GLY A 198 5.43 -6.12 -7.10
C GLY A 198 6.91 -6.17 -6.72
N ALA A 199 7.62 -5.05 -6.88
CA ALA A 199 9.03 -4.96 -6.54
C ALA A 199 9.31 -5.06 -5.03
N GLU A 200 8.34 -4.73 -4.18
CA GLU A 200 8.39 -4.97 -2.74
C GLU A 200 8.52 -6.46 -2.39
N TRP A 201 8.20 -7.34 -3.35
CA TRP A 201 8.40 -8.78 -3.27
C TRP A 201 9.61 -9.22 -4.11
N THR A 202 9.77 -8.79 -5.35
CA THR A 202 10.84 -9.33 -6.21
C THR A 202 12.21 -8.70 -5.94
N GLY A 203 12.24 -7.44 -5.54
CA GLY A 203 13.44 -6.60 -5.54
C GLY A 203 13.94 -6.25 -6.94
N ASP A 204 13.19 -6.58 -8.00
CA ASP A 204 13.56 -6.24 -9.38
C ASP A 204 13.21 -4.78 -9.66
N THR A 205 14.19 -4.02 -10.13
CA THR A 205 14.02 -2.61 -10.47
C THR A 205 13.15 -2.37 -11.70
N ASN A 206 12.78 -3.44 -12.42
CA ASN A 206 11.83 -3.39 -13.53
C ASN A 206 10.44 -3.91 -13.13
N ASP A 207 10.17 -4.15 -11.85
CA ASP A 207 8.81 -4.35 -11.35
C ASP A 207 8.27 -3.05 -10.73
N ILE A 208 6.96 -2.83 -10.79
CA ILE A 208 6.32 -1.70 -10.11
C ILE A 208 6.42 -1.97 -8.61
N TRP A 209 6.95 -1.02 -7.85
CA TRP A 209 6.85 -1.08 -6.39
C TRP A 209 5.46 -0.60 -5.96
N SER A 210 4.73 -1.39 -5.18
CA SER A 210 3.40 -1.01 -4.67
C SER A 210 3.43 0.32 -3.93
N HIS A 211 2.50 1.23 -4.26
CA HIS A 211 2.53 2.57 -3.69
C HIS A 211 1.20 3.31 -3.76
N ALA A 212 1.10 4.38 -2.96
CA ALA A 212 0.02 5.35 -2.97
C ALA A 212 0.54 6.75 -3.30
N SER A 213 -0.16 7.43 -4.22
CA SER A 213 0.10 8.83 -4.54
C SER A 213 -1.14 9.45 -5.21
N ALA A 214 -0.98 10.56 -5.92
CA ALA A 214 -2.03 11.18 -6.71
C ALA A 214 -1.50 11.59 -8.10
N VAL A 215 -2.41 11.61 -9.07
CA VAL A 215 -2.20 12.13 -10.43
C VAL A 215 -3.36 13.03 -10.84
N TYR A 216 -3.20 13.79 -11.93
CA TYR A 216 -4.30 14.53 -12.54
C TYR A 216 -5.03 13.67 -13.57
N VAL A 217 -6.36 13.71 -13.54
CA VAL A 217 -7.23 13.18 -14.59
C VAL A 217 -8.20 14.26 -15.06
N THR A 218 -8.73 14.12 -16.28
CA THR A 218 -9.72 15.07 -16.81
C THR A 218 -11.12 14.52 -16.63
N ILE A 219 -11.91 15.14 -15.75
CA ILE A 219 -13.32 14.80 -15.51
C ILE A 219 -14.17 16.01 -15.91
N ASN A 220 -15.10 15.83 -16.85
CA ASN A 220 -15.96 16.90 -17.38
C ASN A 220 -15.17 18.16 -17.84
N GLY A 221 -14.01 17.95 -18.47
CA GLY A 221 -13.14 19.02 -18.95
C GLY A 221 -12.30 19.74 -17.88
N GLN A 222 -12.35 19.29 -16.63
CA GLN A 222 -11.55 19.84 -15.52
C GLN A 222 -10.40 18.90 -15.15
N ARG A 223 -9.20 19.44 -14.90
CA ARG A 223 -8.09 18.70 -14.29
C ARG A 223 -8.40 18.48 -12.81
N VAL A 224 -8.59 17.23 -12.43
CA VAL A 224 -8.95 16.81 -11.07
C VAL A 224 -7.79 16.00 -10.48
N PRO A 225 -7.26 16.38 -9.30
CA PRO A 225 -6.28 15.56 -8.59
C PRO A 225 -6.97 14.38 -7.93
N VAL A 226 -6.50 13.17 -8.24
CA VAL A 226 -7.09 11.91 -7.80
C VAL A 226 -6.00 11.06 -7.16
N ARG A 227 -6.22 10.70 -5.89
CA ARG A 227 -5.38 9.74 -5.16
C ARG A 227 -5.69 8.32 -5.64
N TYR A 228 -4.64 7.51 -5.74
CA TYR A 228 -4.72 6.11 -6.11
C TYR A 228 -3.76 5.30 -5.25
N THR A 229 -3.96 3.99 -5.28
CA THR A 229 -2.97 2.99 -4.89
C THR A 229 -2.75 2.04 -6.05
N ILE A 230 -1.54 1.51 -6.22
CA ILE A 230 -1.23 0.51 -7.23
C ILE A 230 -0.54 -0.70 -6.59
N GLN A 231 -0.99 -1.91 -6.91
CA GLN A 231 -0.53 -3.18 -6.33
C GLN A 231 -0.49 -4.29 -7.37
N PRO A 232 0.31 -5.36 -7.16
CA PRO A 232 0.39 -6.46 -8.10
C PRO A 232 -0.79 -7.42 -8.00
N GLU A 233 -1.01 -8.15 -9.09
CA GLU A 233 -1.96 -9.25 -9.18
C GLU A 233 -1.55 -10.46 -8.34
N TYR A 234 -0.25 -10.78 -8.30
CA TYR A 234 0.25 -12.01 -7.67
C TYR A 234 1.69 -11.89 -7.16
N MET A 235 2.11 -12.90 -6.42
CA MET A 235 3.50 -13.16 -6.04
C MET A 235 3.94 -14.51 -6.61
N LEU A 236 5.12 -14.56 -7.21
CA LEU A 236 5.77 -15.82 -7.56
C LEU A 236 6.65 -16.24 -6.39
N ASP A 237 6.34 -17.39 -5.82
CA ASP A 237 7.11 -18.03 -4.76
C ASP A 237 7.61 -19.40 -5.23
N TYR A 238 8.34 -20.11 -4.39
CA TYR A 238 8.91 -21.43 -4.72
C TYR A 238 8.64 -22.42 -3.59
N ASP A 239 8.15 -23.62 -3.93
CA ASP A 239 7.93 -24.67 -2.94
C ASP A 239 9.25 -25.24 -2.38
N SER A 240 9.17 -26.16 -1.41
CA SER A 240 10.35 -26.80 -0.81
C SER A 240 11.22 -27.61 -1.79
N LEU A 241 10.71 -27.89 -3.00
CA LEU A 241 11.42 -28.59 -4.08
C LEU A 241 11.97 -27.61 -5.14
N GLY A 242 11.73 -26.31 -4.98
CA GLY A 242 12.14 -25.27 -5.92
C GLY A 242 11.21 -25.10 -7.12
N ASN A 243 9.99 -25.65 -7.09
CA ASN A 243 9.01 -25.43 -8.16
C ASN A 243 8.33 -24.07 -7.98
N PRO A 244 8.10 -23.32 -9.07
CA PRO A 244 7.39 -22.04 -9.01
C PRO A 244 5.93 -22.24 -8.59
N VAL A 245 5.44 -21.40 -7.68
CA VAL A 245 4.05 -21.33 -7.25
C VAL A 245 3.57 -19.89 -7.39
N ILE A 246 2.54 -19.68 -8.20
CA ILE A 246 1.86 -18.39 -8.30
C ILE A 246 0.83 -18.32 -7.18
N VAL A 247 0.97 -17.32 -6.32
CA VAL A 247 0.01 -17.02 -5.26
C VAL A 247 -0.68 -15.70 -5.59
N PRO A 248 -2.02 -15.67 -5.73
CA PRO A 248 -2.76 -14.42 -5.85
C PRO A 248 -2.39 -13.46 -4.71
N GLN A 249 -2.28 -12.16 -5.01
CA GLN A 249 -1.91 -11.18 -3.98
C GLN A 249 -2.89 -11.25 -2.80
N THR A 250 -2.34 -11.24 -1.59
CA THR A 250 -3.08 -11.39 -0.34
C THR A 250 -3.55 -10.03 0.19
N VAL A 251 -4.37 -10.04 1.25
CA VAL A 251 -5.04 -8.84 1.75
C VAL A 251 -4.08 -7.74 2.24
N GLY A 252 -2.90 -8.10 2.77
CA GLY A 252 -1.99 -7.21 3.49
C GLY A 252 -1.53 -5.99 2.72
N VAL A 253 -1.11 -6.16 1.47
CA VAL A 253 -0.68 -5.02 0.61
C VAL A 253 -1.84 -4.06 0.38
N PHE A 254 -3.04 -4.57 0.11
CA PHE A 254 -4.21 -3.74 -0.16
C PHE A 254 -4.64 -2.92 1.06
N VAL A 255 -4.67 -3.53 2.24
CA VAL A 255 -5.08 -2.81 3.47
C VAL A 255 -4.02 -1.84 3.98
N HIS A 256 -2.73 -2.11 3.75
CA HIS A 256 -1.65 -1.17 4.03
C HIS A 256 -1.80 0.09 3.16
N GLU A 257 -1.86 -0.09 1.84
CA GLU A 257 -1.95 1.03 0.89
C GLU A 257 -3.24 1.84 1.06
N MET A 258 -4.36 1.18 1.35
CA MET A 258 -5.61 1.84 1.70
C MET A 258 -5.50 2.64 3.00
N GLY A 259 -4.63 2.26 3.94
CA GLY A 259 -4.30 3.05 5.13
C GLY A 259 -3.88 4.47 4.80
N HIS A 260 -3.17 4.68 3.70
CA HIS A 260 -2.81 6.03 3.26
C HIS A 260 -3.96 6.81 2.61
N ALA A 261 -5.03 6.15 2.16
CA ALA A 261 -6.22 6.82 1.61
C ALA A 261 -6.98 7.63 2.67
N PHE A 262 -6.82 7.31 3.96
CA PHE A 262 -7.32 8.14 5.07
C PHE A 262 -6.56 9.48 5.25
N GLY A 263 -5.48 9.69 4.48
CA GLY A 263 -4.74 10.96 4.39
C GLY A 263 -3.93 11.35 5.62
N LYS A 264 -4.03 10.61 6.74
CA LYS A 264 -3.36 10.94 8.01
C LYS A 264 -2.24 10.00 8.40
N LEU A 265 -2.22 8.78 7.85
CA LEU A 265 -1.33 7.72 8.26
C LEU A 265 -0.06 7.70 7.38
N PRO A 266 1.13 7.99 7.95
CA PRO A 266 2.38 7.75 7.26
C PRO A 266 2.77 6.27 7.37
N ASP A 267 3.82 5.92 6.66
CA ASP A 267 4.61 4.73 6.94
C ASP A 267 5.25 4.84 8.33
N LEU A 268 5.21 3.75 9.08
CA LEU A 268 5.76 3.61 10.44
C LEU A 268 6.85 2.54 10.53
N TYR A 269 7.34 2.06 9.39
CA TYR A 269 8.61 1.33 9.31
C TYR A 269 9.73 2.33 9.05
N ASP A 270 10.94 1.94 9.44
CA ASP A 270 12.14 2.71 9.16
C ASP A 270 12.66 2.39 7.75
N ARG A 271 12.97 3.43 6.99
CA ARG A 271 13.31 3.35 5.58
C ARG A 271 14.82 3.40 5.31
N ASP A 272 15.63 3.72 6.31
CA ASP A 272 17.09 3.72 6.18
C ASP A 272 17.75 2.42 6.69
N TYR A 273 16.93 1.50 7.21
CA TYR A 273 17.30 0.19 7.74
C TYR A 273 18.11 0.22 9.04
N SER A 274 18.17 1.34 9.75
CA SER A 274 18.80 1.39 11.07
C SER A 274 17.98 0.63 12.14
N SER A 275 16.67 0.45 11.90
CA SER A 275 15.71 -0.31 12.69
C SER A 275 14.61 -0.94 11.82
N LEU A 276 13.58 -1.51 12.46
CA LEU A 276 12.36 -1.99 11.78
C LEU A 276 11.17 -1.03 11.94
N GLY A 277 11.37 0.14 12.57
CA GLY A 277 10.29 0.96 13.10
C GLY A 277 9.35 0.16 13.99
N LEU A 278 8.04 0.22 13.75
CA LEU A 278 7.04 -0.62 14.45
C LEU A 278 7.03 -2.08 13.99
N GLY A 279 7.77 -2.43 12.93
CA GLY A 279 7.94 -3.79 12.44
C GLY A 279 6.60 -4.53 12.26
N ARG A 280 6.54 -5.77 12.74
CA ARG A 280 5.36 -6.64 12.59
C ARG A 280 4.17 -6.28 13.48
N TRP A 281 4.23 -5.20 14.26
CA TRP A 281 3.20 -4.83 15.24
C TRP A 281 2.20 -3.78 14.73
N SER A 282 2.51 -3.11 13.62
CA SER A 282 1.63 -2.13 12.98
C SER A 282 1.42 -2.48 11.50
N LEU A 283 0.17 -2.34 11.06
CA LEU A 283 -0.18 -2.43 9.63
C LEU A 283 0.62 -1.43 8.79
N MET A 284 0.86 -0.23 9.31
CA MET A 284 1.59 0.84 8.59
C MET A 284 3.11 0.60 8.61
N ALA A 285 3.56 -0.55 9.10
CA ALA A 285 4.93 -1.02 9.06
C ALA A 285 4.97 -2.44 8.48
N GLY A 286 5.93 -3.28 8.89
CA GLY A 286 6.04 -4.67 8.43
C GLY A 286 4.90 -5.62 8.86
N GLY A 287 3.92 -5.15 9.64
CA GLY A 287 2.77 -5.93 10.06
C GLY A 287 1.84 -6.30 8.90
N SER A 288 1.90 -5.57 7.79
CA SER A 288 1.23 -5.89 6.53
C SER A 288 1.69 -7.22 5.91
N TRP A 289 2.90 -7.69 6.24
CA TRP A 289 3.44 -8.97 5.77
C TRP A 289 3.17 -10.15 6.70
N ASN A 290 2.48 -9.94 7.82
CA ASN A 290 2.06 -11.06 8.68
C ASN A 290 1.07 -11.98 7.96
N GLY A 291 1.00 -13.24 8.40
CA GLY A 291 0.04 -14.20 7.86
C GLY A 291 0.55 -15.62 7.85
N PRO A 292 -0.24 -16.54 7.27
CA PRO A 292 0.19 -17.88 6.98
C PRO A 292 1.48 -17.90 6.16
N THR A 293 2.29 -18.92 6.41
CA THR A 293 3.51 -19.16 5.64
C THR A 293 3.17 -19.61 4.21
N GLY A 294 3.71 -18.91 3.23
CA GLY A 294 3.64 -19.23 1.82
C GLY A 294 4.51 -20.42 1.41
N PRO A 295 4.49 -20.81 0.13
CA PRO A 295 5.27 -21.94 -0.41
C PRO A 295 6.77 -21.89 -0.07
N GLY A 296 7.36 -20.70 -0.08
CA GLY A 296 8.80 -20.47 0.14
C GLY A 296 9.20 -20.31 1.60
N GLY A 297 8.31 -20.59 2.55
CA GLY A 297 8.65 -20.58 3.98
C GLY A 297 8.55 -19.22 4.68
N TYR A 298 8.21 -18.15 3.95
CA TYR A 298 7.98 -16.82 4.51
C TYR A 298 6.48 -16.49 4.62
N SER A 299 6.10 -15.58 5.51
CA SER A 299 4.70 -15.09 5.59
C SER A 299 4.41 -14.14 4.44
N ILE A 300 3.32 -14.35 3.70
CA ILE A 300 3.06 -13.60 2.46
C ILE A 300 1.90 -12.60 2.58
N GLY A 301 1.72 -11.99 3.75
CA GLY A 301 0.80 -10.85 3.94
C GLY A 301 -0.69 -11.17 4.02
N GLY A 302 -1.09 -12.43 4.12
CA GLY A 302 -2.52 -12.77 4.15
C GLY A 302 -3.17 -12.78 5.52
N GLY A 303 -2.45 -12.41 6.58
CA GLY A 303 -2.98 -12.19 7.92
C GLY A 303 -2.30 -10.99 8.58
N PRO A 304 -2.49 -9.78 8.03
CA PRO A 304 -1.82 -8.57 8.48
C PRO A 304 -2.18 -8.23 9.92
N SER A 305 -1.29 -7.52 10.63
CA SER A 305 -1.61 -7.03 11.97
C SER A 305 -2.72 -5.96 11.94
N HIS A 306 -3.37 -5.73 13.08
CA HIS A 306 -4.14 -4.50 13.28
C HIS A 306 -3.29 -3.25 13.07
N PHE A 307 -3.96 -2.13 12.85
CA PHE A 307 -3.37 -0.81 13.07
C PHE A 307 -2.89 -0.66 14.52
N ASP A 308 -1.76 0.01 14.72
CA ASP A 308 -1.28 0.38 16.05
C ASP A 308 -2.21 1.40 16.73
N ALA A 309 -2.03 1.56 18.05
CA ALA A 309 -2.76 2.50 18.88
C ALA A 309 -2.81 3.92 18.30
N TRP A 310 -1.68 4.45 17.82
CA TRP A 310 -1.62 5.82 17.28
C TRP A 310 -2.46 5.92 16.02
N SER A 311 -2.31 4.98 15.09
CA SER A 311 -3.10 4.92 13.86
C SER A 311 -4.61 4.85 14.14
N LYS A 312 -5.05 3.99 15.07
CA LYS A 312 -6.48 3.88 15.45
C LYS A 312 -7.03 5.20 16.05
N ILE A 313 -6.20 5.95 16.77
CA ILE A 313 -6.56 7.29 17.29
C ILE A 313 -6.67 8.31 16.16
N GLN A 314 -5.71 8.36 15.21
CA GLN A 314 -5.75 9.30 14.09
C GLN A 314 -6.98 9.11 13.18
N LEU A 315 -7.42 7.85 13.05
CA LEU A 315 -8.64 7.48 12.32
C LEU A 315 -9.92 7.75 13.13
N GLY A 316 -9.82 7.99 14.44
CA GLY A 316 -10.97 8.24 15.30
C GLY A 316 -11.78 6.98 15.65
N TRP A 317 -11.18 5.79 15.48
CA TRP A 317 -11.79 4.53 15.92
C TRP A 317 -11.63 4.31 17.42
N VAL A 318 -10.60 4.91 18.01
CA VAL A 318 -10.31 4.87 19.45
C VAL A 318 -10.18 6.29 19.98
N THR A 319 -10.84 6.57 21.09
CA THR A 319 -10.57 7.76 21.92
C THR A 319 -9.71 7.32 23.10
N PRO A 320 -8.47 7.83 23.24
CA PRO A 320 -7.58 7.34 24.29
C PRO A 320 -8.05 7.77 25.67
N ILE A 321 -7.86 6.90 26.65
CA ILE A 321 -8.07 7.18 28.07
C ILE A 321 -6.83 7.90 28.61
N VAL A 322 -7.03 9.08 29.18
CA VAL A 322 -5.98 9.85 29.87
C VAL A 322 -6.24 9.76 31.38
N PRO A 323 -5.52 8.91 32.13
CA PRO A 323 -5.60 8.87 33.58
C PRO A 323 -5.23 10.23 34.19
N LYS A 324 -5.99 10.65 35.20
CA LYS A 324 -5.70 11.88 35.97
C LYS A 324 -5.08 11.59 37.34
N ASP A 325 -5.09 10.32 37.74
CA ASP A 325 -4.52 9.82 38.99
C ASP A 325 -3.77 8.50 38.73
N ASN A 326 -2.92 8.10 39.68
CA ASN A 326 -2.28 6.79 39.65
C ASN A 326 -3.32 5.67 39.75
N LEU A 327 -3.28 4.76 38.79
CA LEU A 327 -4.17 3.61 38.75
C LEU A 327 -3.43 2.35 39.22
N THR A 328 -4.12 1.48 39.95
CA THR A 328 -3.60 0.17 40.38
C THR A 328 -4.54 -0.94 39.90
N ASN A 329 -3.99 -2.12 39.62
CA ASN A 329 -4.76 -3.29 39.13
C ASN A 329 -5.61 -2.98 37.88
N VAL A 330 -5.10 -2.15 36.97
CA VAL A 330 -5.78 -1.82 35.71
C VAL A 330 -5.90 -3.08 34.86
N THR A 331 -7.12 -3.41 34.46
CA THR A 331 -7.38 -4.43 33.45
C THR A 331 -7.43 -3.76 32.09
N ILE A 332 -6.55 -4.17 31.17
CA ILE A 332 -6.50 -3.66 29.80
C ILE A 332 -7.02 -4.76 28.88
N PRO A 333 -8.26 -4.66 28.36
CA PRO A 333 -8.83 -5.69 27.49
C PRO A 333 -8.10 -5.72 26.13
N PRO A 334 -8.18 -6.84 25.38
CA PRO A 334 -7.58 -6.93 24.06
C PRO A 334 -8.17 -5.90 23.10
N VAL A 335 -7.31 -5.11 22.47
CA VAL A 335 -7.71 -4.02 21.56
C VAL A 335 -8.37 -4.53 20.29
N GLU A 336 -8.23 -5.80 19.94
CA GLU A 336 -8.94 -6.42 18.82
C GLU A 336 -10.44 -6.54 19.08
N LYS A 337 -10.87 -6.43 20.35
CA LYS A 337 -12.27 -6.55 20.79
C LYS A 337 -12.82 -5.27 21.39
N GLU A 338 -12.01 -4.53 22.15
CA GLU A 338 -12.45 -3.33 22.86
C GLU A 338 -11.55 -2.13 22.53
N PRO A 339 -12.10 -0.94 22.22
CA PRO A 339 -11.32 0.25 21.84
C PRO A 339 -10.65 0.93 23.04
N VAL A 340 -9.85 0.19 23.80
CA VAL A 340 -9.18 0.66 25.03
C VAL A 340 -7.70 0.86 24.78
N VAL A 341 -7.31 2.13 24.71
CA VAL A 341 -5.91 2.58 24.65
C VAL A 341 -5.71 3.62 25.73
N TYR A 342 -4.61 3.52 26.49
CA TYR A 342 -4.21 4.54 27.45
C TYR A 342 -3.17 5.46 26.84
N LYS A 343 -3.26 6.76 27.15
CA LYS A 343 -2.28 7.77 26.77
C LYS A 343 -1.68 8.39 28.01
N LEU A 344 -0.36 8.28 28.14
CA LEU A 344 0.42 8.67 29.31
C LEU A 344 1.55 9.62 28.91
N TRP A 345 1.97 10.49 29.82
CA TRP A 345 3.12 11.37 29.65
C TRP A 345 4.15 11.11 30.75
N THR A 346 5.41 11.41 30.47
CA THR A 346 6.44 11.48 31.49
C THR A 346 6.00 12.47 32.57
N ASP A 347 6.01 12.03 33.83
CA ASP A 347 5.58 12.80 35.02
C ASP A 347 4.13 13.35 34.97
N GLY A 348 3.31 12.90 34.02
CA GLY A 348 1.91 13.31 33.88
C GLY A 348 1.70 14.67 33.19
N GLU A 349 2.75 15.35 32.74
CA GLU A 349 2.66 16.65 32.08
C GLU A 349 2.30 16.51 30.60
N GLU A 350 1.14 17.03 30.20
CA GLU A 350 0.66 16.92 28.82
C GLU A 350 1.58 17.69 27.84
N GLY A 351 2.03 17.00 26.80
CA GLY A 351 2.90 17.53 25.76
C GLY A 351 2.83 16.76 24.43
N PRO A 352 3.65 17.17 23.44
CA PRO A 352 3.68 16.55 22.10
C PRO A 352 4.33 15.16 22.08
N GLN A 353 5.02 14.78 23.15
CA GLN A 353 5.68 13.50 23.32
C GLN A 353 4.99 12.70 24.42
N TYR A 354 4.63 11.45 24.15
CA TYR A 354 3.81 10.64 25.05
C TYR A 354 3.95 9.14 24.76
N PHE A 355 3.38 8.33 25.65
CA PHE A 355 3.28 6.90 25.51
C PHE A 355 1.83 6.47 25.26
N LEU A 356 1.64 5.49 24.37
CA LEU A 356 0.37 4.81 24.18
C LEU A 356 0.49 3.37 24.64
N LEU A 357 -0.52 2.89 25.37
CA LEU A 357 -0.55 1.53 25.89
C LEU A 357 -1.80 0.82 25.40
N GLU A 358 -1.61 -0.37 24.85
CA GLU A 358 -2.70 -1.27 24.43
C GLU A 358 -2.34 -2.73 24.72
N ASN A 359 -3.35 -3.58 24.87
CA ASN A 359 -3.15 -5.02 25.00
C ASN A 359 -3.46 -5.69 23.66
N ARG A 360 -2.49 -6.37 23.06
CA ARG A 360 -2.64 -7.12 21.80
C ARG A 360 -2.67 -8.61 22.07
N GLN A 361 -3.59 -9.32 21.44
CA GLN A 361 -3.75 -10.77 21.58
C GLN A 361 -3.89 -11.42 20.21
N ALA A 362 -3.63 -12.73 20.14
CA ALA A 362 -3.74 -13.52 18.91
C ALA A 362 -5.22 -13.75 18.51
N ILE A 363 -5.93 -12.68 18.16
CA ILE A 363 -7.37 -12.63 17.89
C ILE A 363 -7.58 -12.07 16.48
N GLY A 364 -8.46 -12.71 15.70
CA GLY A 364 -8.83 -12.21 14.37
C GLY A 364 -7.63 -12.14 13.42
N PHE A 365 -7.37 -10.95 12.88
CA PHE A 365 -6.23 -10.66 12.02
C PHE A 365 -4.89 -10.70 12.76
N ASP A 366 -4.85 -10.39 14.06
CA ASP A 366 -3.62 -10.39 14.87
C ASP A 366 -3.11 -11.77 15.28
N ARG A 367 -3.76 -12.85 14.83
CA ARG A 367 -3.36 -14.23 15.16
C ARG A 367 -1.95 -14.64 14.70
N PHE A 368 -1.33 -13.87 13.80
CA PHE A 368 0.05 -14.09 13.32
C PHE A 368 1.06 -13.09 13.87
N LEU A 369 0.69 -12.28 14.88
CA LEU A 369 1.68 -11.53 15.63
C LEU A 369 2.70 -12.50 16.27
N ARG A 370 3.97 -12.08 16.31
CA ARG A 370 5.06 -12.89 16.89
C ARG A 370 5.02 -12.97 18.42
N GLY A 371 4.10 -12.27 19.06
CA GLY A 371 3.86 -12.29 20.51
C GLY A 371 2.53 -11.64 20.84
N PHE A 372 2.21 -11.57 22.14
CA PHE A 372 0.97 -11.00 22.66
C PHE A 372 1.24 -10.36 24.03
N GLY A 373 0.35 -9.47 24.47
CA GLY A 373 0.42 -8.77 25.74
C GLY A 373 0.40 -7.26 25.59
N LEU A 374 0.97 -6.58 26.57
CA LEU A 374 1.01 -5.12 26.62
C LEU A 374 2.06 -4.57 25.64
N LEU A 375 1.62 -3.71 24.72
CA LEU A 375 2.51 -2.87 23.92
C LEU A 375 2.53 -1.46 24.50
N ILE A 376 3.73 -0.88 24.49
CA ILE A 376 3.97 0.51 24.90
C ILE A 376 4.65 1.20 23.73
N TYR A 377 3.93 2.12 23.09
CA TYR A 377 4.45 2.91 21.98
C TYR A 377 4.96 4.24 22.51
N HIS A 378 6.09 4.69 22.00
CA HIS A 378 6.57 6.06 22.18
C HIS A 378 6.15 6.89 20.95
N VAL A 379 5.54 8.06 21.19
CA VAL A 379 5.09 8.96 20.13
C VAL A 379 5.69 10.33 20.37
N ASP A 380 6.28 10.92 19.32
CA ASP A 380 6.64 12.34 19.26
C ASP A 380 5.98 12.98 18.04
N GLU A 381 5.00 13.84 18.28
CA GLU A 381 4.24 14.54 17.22
C GLU A 381 5.12 15.51 16.40
N LYS A 382 6.30 15.89 16.89
CA LYS A 382 7.25 16.73 16.13
C LYS A 382 7.97 15.96 15.04
N MET A 383 8.03 14.63 15.13
CA MET A 383 8.76 13.78 14.19
C MET A 383 7.96 13.41 12.93
N ARG A 384 6.73 13.92 12.79
CA ARG A 384 5.83 13.58 11.67
C ARG A 384 6.43 13.83 10.27
N ASN A 385 7.32 14.81 10.14
CA ASN A 385 7.97 15.14 8.87
C ASN A 385 9.15 14.22 8.52
N TYR A 386 9.67 13.46 9.49
CA TYR A 386 10.87 12.62 9.38
C TYR A 386 10.55 11.13 9.18
N GLN A 387 9.28 10.76 9.03
CA GLN A 387 8.82 9.42 8.63
C GLN A 387 9.41 8.23 9.40
N ASN A 388 9.54 8.36 10.72
CA ASN A 388 10.05 7.31 11.59
C ASN A 388 11.48 6.80 11.26
N ASP A 389 12.28 7.61 10.55
CA ASP A 389 13.71 7.38 10.28
C ASP A 389 14.62 7.99 11.39
N VAL A 390 14.04 8.28 12.57
CA VAL A 390 14.77 8.84 13.72
C VAL A 390 14.35 8.04 14.95
N GLU A 391 15.20 7.13 15.38
CA GLU A 391 14.86 6.16 16.42
C GLU A 391 14.87 6.80 17.80
N TRP A 392 13.94 6.36 18.64
CA TRP A 392 13.97 6.61 20.05
C TRP A 392 14.43 5.37 20.81
N TYR A 393 15.37 5.55 21.73
CA TYR A 393 15.89 4.48 22.57
C TYR A 393 15.50 4.70 24.04
N PRO A 394 14.86 3.72 24.70
CA PRO A 394 14.51 3.83 26.10
C PRO A 394 15.72 4.18 26.98
N GLY A 395 15.61 5.25 27.76
CA GLY A 395 16.66 5.70 28.69
C GLY A 395 17.72 6.62 28.07
N LEU A 396 17.65 6.91 26.77
CA LEU A 396 18.39 8.02 26.16
C LEU A 396 17.49 9.24 26.06
N ASP A 397 18.06 10.42 26.34
CA ASP A 397 17.34 11.69 26.15
C ASP A 397 17.06 11.88 24.65
N PRO A 398 15.80 12.05 24.22
CA PRO A 398 15.40 12.21 22.82
C PRO A 398 15.91 13.48 22.11
N THR A 399 16.76 14.30 22.75
CA THR A 399 17.18 15.61 22.22
C THR A 399 18.12 15.57 21.03
#